data_AF-A0A2N3KVR7-F1
#
_entry.id   AF-A0A2N3KVR7-F1
#
_cell.length_a   1.000
_cell.length_b   1.000
_cell.length_c   1.000
_cell.angle_alpha   90.00
_cell.angle_beta   90.00
_cell.angle_gamma   90.00
#
_symmetry.space_group_name_H-M   'P 1'
#
loop_
_entity.id
_entity.type
_entity.pdbx_description
1 polymer ?
#
loop_
_entity_poly.entity_id
_entity_poly.type
_entity_poly.pdbx_seq_one_letter_code
_entity_poly.pdbx_strand_id
1 'polypeptide(L)'
;MTSETVPFGIYIHWPFCLSKCPYCDFNSHVASNVDHKRWRAALRAELAAGAARHPDRVVGSVFFGGGTPSLMDPETAGALIADIRTYWPMTDDVEITLEANPGTVEIDRFSAFAANGINRVSLGIQALNDRDLEFLGRVHNASEARRALDVAATVFDRFSFDLIYARPEHDPQAWRRELREGLDIARGHISLYQLTIEPGTRFYTLHQRGELKVPGEDLAAELYDITQEETELAGYRCYEVSNHARPGQESRHNLVYWRYGDYLGIGPGAHGREAVVGDDGHITPMAVRRHRAPDIWLDRVEKLGNGTQEEVVLDNDERLIEMVMMGLRLNEPIPLSRFDRIGGAGPRDLLDSERLETLIVSGDLICDERGLQATRQGRNRLNAVLGYLFDPAV
;
A
#
# COMPACT_ATOMS: atom_id res chain seq x y z
N MET A 1 19.08 8.82 -17.01
CA MET A 1 19.48 7.58 -16.31
C MET A 1 18.26 6.68 -16.33
N THR A 2 18.30 5.61 -17.11
CA THR A 2 17.17 4.72 -17.39
C THR A 2 16.87 3.83 -16.19
N SER A 3 16.03 4.35 -15.29
CA SER A 3 15.42 3.68 -14.13
C SER A 3 14.30 2.71 -14.55
N GLU A 4 14.54 1.86 -15.55
CA GLU A 4 13.43 1.19 -16.27
C GLU A 4 12.99 -0.17 -15.71
N THR A 5 13.70 -0.72 -14.74
CA THR A 5 13.30 -1.95 -14.03
C THR A 5 12.90 -1.61 -12.60
N VAL A 6 11.62 -1.87 -12.29
CA VAL A 6 11.11 -1.82 -10.92
C VAL A 6 11.67 -3.07 -10.21
N PRO A 7 12.46 -2.93 -9.14
CA PRO A 7 12.96 -4.08 -8.40
C PRO A 7 11.82 -4.96 -7.87
N PHE A 8 12.10 -6.25 -7.68
CA PHE A 8 11.11 -7.21 -7.20
C PHE A 8 10.66 -6.84 -5.77
N GLY A 9 9.35 -6.83 -5.54
CA GLY A 9 8.75 -6.61 -4.23
C GLY A 9 8.41 -7.93 -3.53
N ILE A 10 8.48 -7.95 -2.20
CA ILE A 10 7.94 -9.07 -1.39
C ILE A 10 6.96 -8.51 -0.37
N TYR A 11 5.71 -8.93 -0.47
CA TYR A 11 4.65 -8.60 0.48
C TYR A 11 4.37 -9.77 1.41
N ILE A 12 4.40 -9.51 2.71
CA ILE A 12 4.20 -10.51 3.75
C ILE A 12 2.99 -10.08 4.57
N HIS A 13 1.89 -10.83 4.43
CA HIS A 13 0.64 -10.53 5.10
C HIS A 13 0.57 -11.18 6.47
N TRP A 14 0.47 -10.36 7.52
CA TRP A 14 0.15 -10.79 8.87
C TRP A 14 -1.29 -10.40 9.20
N PRO A 15 -2.24 -11.34 9.34
CA PRO A 15 -3.67 -11.01 9.35
C PRO A 15 -4.20 -10.51 10.70
N PHE A 16 -3.42 -10.57 11.78
CA PHE A 16 -3.96 -10.45 13.13
C PHE A 16 -3.94 -9.03 13.67
N CYS A 17 -5.04 -8.65 14.34
CA CYS A 17 -5.18 -7.43 15.12
C CYS A 17 -5.64 -7.76 16.55
N LEU A 18 -5.37 -6.87 17.50
CA LEU A 18 -5.94 -6.94 18.85
C LEU A 18 -7.43 -6.55 18.87
N SER A 19 -7.83 -5.63 18.01
CA SER A 19 -9.21 -5.20 17.82
C SER A 19 -9.43 -4.78 16.36
N LYS A 20 -10.69 -4.81 15.92
CA LYS A 20 -11.06 -4.35 14.57
C LYS A 20 -11.51 -2.90 14.62
N CYS A 21 -10.79 -2.02 13.93
CA CYS A 21 -11.22 -0.62 13.76
C CYS A 21 -12.55 -0.60 12.98
N PRO A 22 -13.51 0.27 13.35
CA PRO A 22 -14.87 0.24 12.81
C PRO A 22 -14.96 0.66 11.33
N TYR A 23 -13.91 1.30 10.79
CA TYR A 23 -13.75 1.67 9.39
C TYR A 23 -12.91 0.68 8.56
N CYS A 24 -12.23 -0.29 9.20
CA CYS A 24 -11.23 -1.12 8.52
C CYS A 24 -11.88 -2.23 7.69
N ASP A 25 -11.64 -2.17 6.38
CA ASP A 25 -12.08 -3.11 5.35
C ASP A 25 -11.00 -4.15 4.98
N PHE A 26 -9.77 -3.99 5.49
CA PHE A 26 -8.68 -4.93 5.24
C PHE A 26 -8.97 -6.35 5.74
N ASN A 27 -8.29 -7.33 5.12
CA ASN A 27 -8.29 -8.74 5.55
C ASN A 27 -7.60 -8.91 6.90
N SER A 28 -8.28 -8.49 7.96
CA SER A 28 -7.79 -8.51 9.33
C SER A 28 -8.72 -9.32 10.23
N HIS A 29 -8.12 -10.05 11.16
CA HIS A 29 -8.76 -11.02 12.05
C HIS A 29 -8.38 -10.70 13.49
N VAL A 30 -9.37 -10.59 14.37
CA VAL A 30 -9.11 -10.36 15.79
C VAL A 30 -8.65 -11.67 16.42
N ALA A 31 -7.47 -11.68 17.01
CA ALA A 31 -6.92 -12.84 17.70
C ALA A 31 -6.22 -12.42 19.00
N SER A 32 -6.54 -13.12 20.09
CA SER A 32 -5.91 -12.91 21.40
C SER A 32 -4.71 -13.81 21.66
N ASN A 33 -4.57 -14.90 20.89
CA ASN A 33 -3.45 -15.83 20.98
C ASN A 33 -3.10 -16.36 19.59
N VAL A 34 -1.81 -16.32 19.24
CA VAL A 34 -1.29 -16.80 17.97
C VAL A 34 -0.12 -17.73 18.26
N ASP A 35 -0.10 -18.92 17.67
CA ASP A 35 1.07 -19.80 17.72
C ASP A 35 2.16 -19.25 16.79
N HIS A 36 2.98 -18.33 17.31
CA HIS A 36 4.01 -17.67 16.54
C HIS A 36 5.01 -18.63 15.90
N LYS A 37 5.29 -19.79 16.51
CA LYS A 37 6.21 -20.78 15.94
C LYS A 37 5.60 -21.46 14.71
N ARG A 38 4.34 -21.88 14.82
CA ARG A 38 3.59 -22.49 13.71
C ARG A 38 3.44 -21.50 12.54
N TRP A 39 3.07 -20.25 12.84
CA TRP A 39 2.94 -19.20 11.84
C TRP A 39 4.26 -18.87 11.15
N ARG A 40 5.36 -18.78 11.91
CA ARG A 40 6.70 -18.60 11.36
C ARG A 40 7.09 -19.75 10.43
N ALA A 41 6.85 -21.00 10.83
CA ALA A 41 7.15 -22.15 9.98
C ALA A 41 6.35 -22.12 8.67
N ALA A 42 5.06 -21.80 8.73
CA ALA A 42 4.22 -21.70 7.55
C ALA A 42 4.64 -20.56 6.60
N LEU A 43 4.87 -19.34 7.12
CA LEU A 43 5.32 -18.22 6.28
C LEU A 43 6.65 -18.52 5.58
N ARG A 44 7.60 -19.17 6.28
CA ARG A 44 8.87 -19.59 5.69
C ARG A 44 8.70 -20.67 4.62
N ALA A 45 7.80 -21.63 4.84
CA ALA A 45 7.50 -22.66 3.85
C ALA A 45 6.90 -22.07 2.56
N GLU A 46 5.92 -21.16 2.69
CA GLU A 46 5.34 -20.48 1.53
C GLU A 46 6.33 -19.56 0.83
N LEU A 47 7.19 -18.85 1.59
CA LEU A 47 8.28 -18.05 1.03
C LEU A 47 9.24 -18.92 0.21
N ALA A 48 9.64 -20.08 0.72
CA ALA A 48 10.52 -21.00 0.00
C ALA A 48 9.88 -21.53 -1.29
N ALA A 49 8.57 -21.85 -1.26
CA ALA A 49 7.83 -22.26 -2.45
C ALA A 49 7.73 -21.12 -3.49
N GLY A 50 7.50 -19.88 -3.04
CA GLY A 50 7.54 -18.70 -3.89
C GLY A 50 8.93 -18.47 -4.48
N ALA A 51 9.98 -18.62 -3.68
CA ALA A 51 11.36 -18.45 -4.13
C ALA A 51 11.75 -19.40 -5.27
N ALA A 52 11.33 -20.66 -5.18
CA ALA A 52 11.59 -21.65 -6.23
C ALA A 52 10.96 -21.28 -7.58
N ARG A 53 9.86 -20.51 -7.60
CA ARG A 53 9.18 -20.06 -8.83
C ARG A 53 9.77 -18.80 -9.45
N HIS A 54 10.63 -18.09 -8.71
CA HIS A 54 11.16 -16.79 -9.09
C HIS A 54 12.68 -16.77 -8.99
N PRO A 55 13.43 -17.62 -9.72
CA PRO A 55 14.88 -17.56 -9.75
C PRO A 55 15.35 -16.21 -10.34
N ASP A 56 16.59 -15.82 -10.03
CA ASP A 56 17.30 -14.71 -10.66
C ASP A 56 16.65 -13.31 -10.53
N ARG A 57 15.81 -13.11 -9.50
CA ARG A 57 15.27 -11.78 -9.15
C ARG A 57 16.22 -10.99 -8.26
N VAL A 58 16.09 -9.66 -8.29
CA VAL A 58 16.73 -8.75 -7.32
C VAL A 58 15.63 -8.07 -6.49
N VAL A 59 15.67 -8.26 -5.18
CA VAL A 59 14.67 -7.68 -4.25
C VAL A 59 15.06 -6.25 -3.91
N GLY A 60 14.17 -5.29 -4.18
CA GLY A 60 14.37 -3.88 -3.78
C GLY A 60 13.45 -3.43 -2.66
N SER A 61 12.40 -4.21 -2.33
CA SER A 61 11.55 -3.91 -1.18
C SER A 61 10.91 -5.15 -0.56
N VAL A 62 10.75 -5.12 0.75
CA VAL A 62 9.98 -6.07 1.55
C VAL A 62 9.00 -5.30 2.41
N PHE A 63 7.75 -5.74 2.48
CA PHE A 63 6.72 -5.04 3.24
C PHE A 63 5.90 -6.03 4.06
N PHE A 64 5.96 -5.86 5.37
CA PHE A 64 5.13 -6.58 6.32
C PHE A 64 3.89 -5.74 6.58
N GLY A 65 2.74 -6.19 6.05
CA GLY A 65 1.47 -5.47 6.12
C GLY A 65 0.29 -6.36 6.55
N GLY A 66 -0.90 -5.77 6.63
CA GLY A 66 -2.16 -6.52 6.74
C GLY A 66 -3.02 -6.09 7.93
N GLY A 67 -3.05 -6.93 8.97
CA GLY A 67 -3.67 -6.60 10.25
C GLY A 67 -2.75 -5.67 11.05
N THR A 68 -1.98 -6.22 11.98
CA THR A 68 -0.97 -5.48 12.74
C THR A 68 0.32 -6.29 12.79
N PRO A 69 1.18 -6.21 11.75
CA PRO A 69 2.41 -6.98 11.64
C PRO A 69 3.34 -6.88 12.85
N SER A 70 3.45 -5.70 13.48
CA SER A 70 4.20 -5.52 14.74
C SER A 70 3.73 -6.39 15.92
N LEU A 71 2.58 -7.07 15.83
CA LEU A 71 2.17 -8.08 16.81
C LEU A 71 2.96 -9.38 16.69
N MET A 72 3.56 -9.69 15.54
CA MET A 72 4.39 -10.88 15.39
C MET A 72 5.64 -10.84 16.27
N ASP A 73 6.18 -12.01 16.60
CA ASP A 73 7.52 -12.10 17.18
C ASP A 73 8.55 -11.46 16.23
N PRO A 74 9.45 -10.56 16.71
CA PRO A 74 10.52 -9.99 15.89
C PRO A 74 11.39 -11.03 15.18
N GLU A 75 11.58 -12.20 15.79
CA GLU A 75 12.32 -13.33 15.22
C GLU A 75 11.60 -13.96 14.02
N THR A 76 10.28 -13.78 13.89
CA THR A 76 9.54 -14.19 12.69
C THR A 76 9.91 -13.30 11.50
N ALA A 77 9.92 -11.98 11.68
CA ALA A 77 10.37 -11.04 10.66
C ALA A 77 11.85 -11.30 10.29
N GLY A 78 12.72 -11.47 11.30
CA GLY A 78 14.14 -11.75 11.09
C GLY A 78 14.39 -13.05 10.32
N ALA A 79 13.67 -14.12 10.63
CA ALA A 79 13.79 -15.38 9.90
C ALA A 79 13.38 -15.24 8.42
N LEU A 80 12.29 -14.51 8.14
CA LEU A 80 11.84 -14.27 6.78
C LEU A 80 12.83 -13.39 6.00
N ILE A 81 13.35 -12.33 6.61
CA ILE A 81 14.37 -11.47 5.99
C ILE A 81 15.65 -12.25 5.68
N ALA A 82 16.09 -13.12 6.60
CA ALA A 82 17.25 -13.99 6.41
C ALA A 82 17.04 -14.98 5.25
N ASP A 83 15.85 -15.58 5.15
CA ASP A 83 15.50 -16.46 4.03
C ASP A 83 15.49 -15.70 2.71
N ILE A 84 14.87 -14.50 2.64
CA ILE A 84 14.86 -13.66 1.43
C ILE A 84 16.30 -13.37 0.97
N ARG A 85 17.21 -13.00 1.89
CA ARG A 85 18.64 -12.76 1.57
C ARG A 85 19.36 -14.00 1.06
N THR A 86 18.88 -15.19 1.41
CA THR A 86 19.44 -16.46 0.95
C THR A 86 18.93 -16.81 -0.44
N TYR A 87 17.66 -16.49 -0.74
CA TYR A 87 17.03 -16.79 -2.01
C TYR A 87 17.36 -15.79 -3.11
N TRP A 88 17.53 -14.51 -2.77
CA TRP A 88 17.75 -13.44 -3.74
C TRP A 88 18.80 -12.43 -3.32
N PRO A 89 19.58 -11.88 -4.27
CA PRO A 89 20.28 -10.62 -4.05
C PRO A 89 19.29 -9.50 -3.72
N MET A 90 19.73 -8.57 -2.88
CA MET A 90 19.00 -7.34 -2.54
C MET A 90 19.70 -6.13 -3.12
N THR A 91 18.95 -5.06 -3.41
CA THR A 91 19.58 -3.76 -3.72
C THR A 91 20.28 -3.21 -2.48
N ASP A 92 21.35 -2.41 -2.67
CA ASP A 92 22.10 -1.80 -1.57
C ASP A 92 21.22 -0.90 -0.69
N ASP A 93 20.17 -0.33 -1.27
CA ASP A 93 19.24 0.60 -0.63
C ASP A 93 17.87 -0.05 -0.29
N VAL A 94 17.81 -1.38 -0.20
CA VAL A 94 16.58 -2.16 0.03
C VAL A 94 15.73 -1.57 1.17
N GLU A 95 14.45 -1.38 0.90
CA GLU A 95 13.48 -0.94 1.91
C GLU A 95 12.78 -2.15 2.53
N ILE A 96 12.81 -2.27 3.86
CA ILE A 96 12.14 -3.32 4.62
C ILE A 96 11.20 -2.64 5.60
N THR A 97 9.92 -2.56 5.23
CA THR A 97 8.88 -1.84 5.98
C THR A 97 8.08 -2.78 6.89
N LEU A 98 7.82 -2.33 8.12
CA LEU A 98 6.86 -2.93 9.04
C LEU A 98 5.68 -1.99 9.33
N GLU A 99 4.45 -2.44 9.15
CA GLU A 99 3.27 -1.73 9.69
C GLU A 99 3.10 -1.97 11.19
N ALA A 100 2.80 -0.90 11.92
CA ALA A 100 2.61 -0.93 13.35
C ALA A 100 1.51 0.02 13.85
N ASN A 101 0.98 -0.30 15.03
CA ASN A 101 0.11 0.59 15.79
C ASN A 101 0.88 1.15 16.99
N PRO A 102 0.53 2.33 17.51
CA PRO A 102 1.28 3.00 18.58
C PRO A 102 0.96 2.44 19.99
N GLY A 103 0.66 1.15 20.10
CA GLY A 103 0.47 0.50 21.39
C GLY A 103 1.80 0.32 22.12
N THR A 104 1.78 0.36 23.46
CA THR A 104 3.01 0.28 24.29
C THR A 104 3.80 -1.00 24.02
N VAL A 105 3.11 -2.13 23.81
CA VAL A 105 3.76 -3.45 23.57
C VAL A 105 4.47 -3.50 22.21
N GLU A 106 3.94 -2.80 21.21
CA GLU A 106 4.53 -2.70 19.88
C GLU A 106 5.77 -1.80 19.91
N ILE A 107 5.69 -0.64 20.57
CA ILE A 107 6.80 0.33 20.67
C ILE A 107 8.03 -0.29 21.35
N ASP A 108 7.82 -1.02 22.45
CA ASP A 108 8.92 -1.66 23.21
C ASP A 108 9.67 -2.72 22.37
N ARG A 109 9.09 -3.18 21.26
CA ARG A 109 9.69 -4.16 20.33
C ARG A 109 10.36 -3.53 19.11
N PHE A 110 10.25 -2.22 18.89
CA PHE A 110 10.82 -1.55 17.70
C PHE A 110 12.32 -1.81 17.56
N SER A 111 13.10 -1.70 18.63
CA SER A 111 14.54 -1.97 18.58
C SER A 111 14.85 -3.42 18.23
N ALA A 112 14.01 -4.36 18.65
CA ALA A 112 14.16 -5.77 18.30
C ALA A 112 13.84 -6.02 16.81
N PHE A 113 12.80 -5.38 16.27
CA PHE A 113 12.51 -5.41 14.83
C PHE A 113 13.62 -4.79 13.99
N ALA A 114 14.16 -3.64 14.42
CA ALA A 114 15.30 -3.00 13.76
C ALA A 114 16.54 -3.92 13.76
N ALA A 115 16.84 -4.57 14.88
CA ALA A 115 17.92 -5.54 14.98
C ALA A 115 17.71 -6.78 14.07
N ASN A 116 16.47 -7.08 13.69
CA ASN A 116 16.12 -8.14 12.74
C ASN A 116 16.06 -7.67 11.28
N GLY A 117 16.46 -6.42 10.99
CA GLY A 117 16.62 -5.90 9.64
C GLY A 117 15.48 -5.02 9.12
N ILE A 118 14.45 -4.75 9.92
CA ILE A 118 13.45 -3.72 9.58
C ILE A 118 14.14 -2.35 9.59
N ASN A 119 14.03 -1.59 8.51
CA ASN A 119 14.64 -0.25 8.40
C ASN A 119 13.64 0.87 8.14
N ARG A 120 12.34 0.54 8.02
CA ARG A 120 11.24 1.49 7.92
C ARG A 120 10.02 1.02 8.71
N VAL A 121 9.33 1.94 9.38
CA VAL A 121 8.03 1.66 10.04
C VAL A 121 6.93 2.57 9.49
N SER A 122 5.72 2.04 9.31
CA SER A 122 4.51 2.82 9.02
C SER A 122 3.54 2.72 10.19
N LEU A 123 3.21 3.86 10.81
CA LEU A 123 2.41 3.91 12.04
C LEU A 123 0.97 4.34 11.77
N GLY A 124 0.02 3.48 12.11
CA GLY A 124 -1.40 3.78 12.01
C GLY A 124 -1.90 4.68 13.14
N ILE A 125 -1.56 5.97 13.13
CA ILE A 125 -1.91 6.94 14.19
C ILE A 125 -3.35 7.45 14.05
N GLN A 126 -3.75 7.80 12.83
CA GLN A 126 -5.07 8.21 12.36
C GLN A 126 -5.57 9.59 12.81
N ALA A 127 -5.26 10.02 14.03
CA ALA A 127 -5.53 11.36 14.53
C ALA A 127 -4.55 11.74 15.66
N LEU A 128 -4.38 13.03 15.92
CA LEU A 128 -3.54 13.58 16.99
C LEU A 128 -4.38 14.15 18.15
N ASN A 129 -5.63 13.73 18.28
CA ASN A 129 -6.56 14.14 19.34
C ASN A 129 -7.44 12.97 19.82
N ASP A 130 -7.74 12.93 21.12
CA ASP A 130 -8.38 11.76 21.75
C ASP A 130 -9.82 11.53 21.31
N ARG A 131 -10.58 12.61 21.07
CA ARG A 131 -11.96 12.54 20.57
C ARG A 131 -12.04 11.72 19.28
N ASP A 132 -11.20 12.07 18.31
CA ASP A 132 -11.24 11.44 17.00
C ASP A 132 -10.64 10.03 17.02
N LEU A 133 -9.64 9.79 17.89
CA LEU A 133 -9.11 8.44 18.13
C LEU A 133 -10.17 7.50 18.72
N GLU A 134 -10.97 7.96 19.69
CA GLU A 134 -12.08 7.20 20.27
C GLU A 134 -13.14 6.88 19.22
N PHE A 135 -13.52 7.88 18.40
CA PHE A 135 -14.44 7.70 17.28
C PHE A 135 -13.93 6.63 16.29
N LEU A 136 -12.65 6.69 15.94
CA LEU A 136 -11.97 5.74 15.06
C LEU A 136 -11.71 4.37 15.72
N GLY A 137 -12.16 4.16 16.96
CA GLY A 137 -12.02 2.89 17.68
C GLY A 137 -10.56 2.52 17.97
N ARG A 138 -9.68 3.52 18.08
CA ARG A 138 -8.27 3.33 18.37
C ARG A 138 -8.08 2.96 19.84
N VAL A 139 -7.18 2.02 20.10
CA VAL A 139 -6.85 1.55 21.46
C VAL A 139 -5.81 2.42 22.17
N HIS A 140 -5.31 3.43 21.46
CA HIS A 140 -4.28 4.37 21.91
C HIS A 140 -4.85 5.78 22.00
N ASN A 141 -4.28 6.61 22.87
CA ASN A 141 -4.57 8.04 22.94
C ASN A 141 -3.50 8.89 22.21
N ALA A 142 -3.73 10.19 22.10
CA ALA A 142 -2.83 11.08 21.37
C ALA A 142 -1.43 11.14 22.00
N SER A 143 -1.31 11.09 23.33
CA SER A 143 0.01 11.10 23.98
C SER A 143 0.84 9.85 23.64
N GLU A 144 0.19 8.68 23.57
CA GLU A 144 0.82 7.42 23.17
C GLU A 144 1.23 7.45 21.70
N ALA A 145 0.40 8.04 20.83
CA ALA A 145 0.73 8.28 19.43
C ALA A 145 2.01 9.13 19.28
N ARG A 146 2.12 10.26 19.98
CA ARG A 146 3.34 11.10 19.94
C ARG A 146 4.55 10.34 20.46
N ARG A 147 4.43 9.61 21.58
CA ARG A 147 5.52 8.79 22.12
C ARG A 147 5.97 7.73 21.11
N ALA A 148 5.06 7.09 20.39
CA ALA A 148 5.39 6.10 19.37
C ALA A 148 6.21 6.72 18.23
N LEU A 149 5.82 7.92 17.80
CA LEU A 149 6.52 8.68 16.76
C LEU A 149 7.94 9.07 17.21
N ASP A 150 8.09 9.54 18.45
CA ASP A 150 9.40 9.87 19.03
C ASP A 150 10.32 8.64 19.05
N VAL A 151 9.81 7.49 19.52
CA VAL A 151 10.60 6.25 19.57
C VAL A 151 10.95 5.79 18.16
N ALA A 152 9.99 5.74 17.23
CA ALA A 152 10.24 5.36 15.84
C ALA A 152 11.34 6.22 15.21
N ALA A 153 11.32 7.52 15.46
CA ALA A 153 12.29 8.49 14.98
C ALA A 153 13.70 8.33 15.57
N THR A 154 13.85 7.57 16.66
CA THR A 154 15.15 7.20 17.26
C THR A 154 15.65 5.82 16.84
N VAL A 155 14.74 4.94 16.43
CA VAL A 155 15.04 3.52 16.15
C VAL A 155 15.22 3.26 14.66
N PHE A 156 14.42 3.89 13.79
CA PHE A 156 14.41 3.63 12.36
C PHE A 156 14.94 4.83 11.57
N ASP A 157 15.65 4.53 10.49
CA ASP A 157 16.17 5.54 9.56
C ASP A 157 15.03 6.32 8.88
N ARG A 158 13.93 5.62 8.60
CA ARG A 158 12.74 6.16 7.94
C ARG A 158 11.48 5.71 8.67
N PHE A 159 10.52 6.60 8.77
CA PHE A 159 9.17 6.24 9.23
C PHE A 159 8.12 7.08 8.52
N SER A 160 6.90 6.57 8.53
CA SER A 160 5.69 7.28 8.13
C SER A 160 4.62 7.08 9.19
N PHE A 161 3.59 7.91 9.13
CA PHE A 161 2.37 7.64 9.86
C PHE A 161 1.15 8.13 9.10
N ASP A 162 0.03 7.54 9.46
CA ASP A 162 -1.22 7.75 8.76
C ASP A 162 -2.10 8.72 9.55
N LEU A 163 -2.76 9.65 8.86
CA LEU A 163 -3.86 10.45 9.39
C LEU A 163 -5.10 10.26 8.52
N ILE A 164 -6.27 10.27 9.14
CA ILE A 164 -7.56 10.17 8.47
C ILE A 164 -8.28 11.51 8.61
N TYR A 165 -8.53 12.19 7.49
CA TYR A 165 -9.34 13.41 7.42
C TYR A 165 -10.77 13.12 6.97
N ALA A 166 -11.59 14.16 6.80
CA ALA A 166 -13.03 14.06 6.54
C ALA A 166 -13.82 13.21 7.57
N ARG A 167 -13.46 13.33 8.85
CA ARG A 167 -14.17 12.71 9.98
C ARG A 167 -15.52 13.41 10.25
N PRO A 168 -16.43 12.84 11.06
CA PRO A 168 -17.65 13.53 11.44
C PRO A 168 -17.37 14.88 12.11
N GLU A 169 -18.13 15.91 11.72
CA GLU A 169 -18.01 17.29 12.23
C GLU A 169 -16.61 17.90 12.05
N HIS A 170 -15.86 17.47 11.04
CA HIS A 170 -14.48 17.93 10.83
C HIS A 170 -14.45 19.41 10.45
N ASP A 171 -13.79 20.21 11.27
CA ASP A 171 -13.56 21.64 11.04
C ASP A 171 -12.31 21.87 10.16
N PRO A 172 -12.40 22.60 9.04
CA PRO A 172 -11.26 22.88 8.16
C PRO A 172 -10.07 23.55 8.87
N GLN A 173 -10.33 24.45 9.82
CA GLN A 173 -9.26 25.14 10.55
C GLN A 173 -8.59 24.23 11.58
N ALA A 174 -9.35 23.35 12.23
CA ALA A 174 -8.81 22.29 13.08
C ALA A 174 -7.96 21.31 12.28
N TRP A 175 -8.42 20.88 11.10
CA TRP A 175 -7.65 20.03 10.22
C TRP A 175 -6.32 20.67 9.83
N ARG A 176 -6.33 21.94 9.41
CA ARG A 176 -5.11 22.68 9.06
C ARG A 176 -4.09 22.71 10.20
N ARG A 177 -4.54 22.88 11.45
CA ARG A 177 -3.66 22.86 12.63
C ARG A 177 -3.10 21.47 12.91
N GLU A 178 -3.95 20.43 12.88
CA GLU A 178 -3.54 19.05 13.11
C GLU A 178 -2.56 18.56 12.04
N LEU A 179 -2.83 18.89 10.76
CA LEU A 179 -1.96 18.53 9.65
C LEU A 179 -0.59 19.22 9.76
N ARG A 180 -0.53 20.50 10.14
CA ARG A 180 0.74 21.20 10.39
C ARG A 180 1.56 20.54 11.49
N GLU A 181 0.92 20.20 12.61
CA GLU A 181 1.58 19.42 13.68
C GLU A 181 2.11 18.09 13.14
N GLY A 182 1.31 17.37 12.35
CA GLY A 182 1.72 16.12 11.72
C GLY A 182 2.92 16.30 10.78
N LEU A 183 2.92 17.33 9.93
CA LEU A 183 4.01 17.61 8.99
C LEU A 183 5.31 17.98 9.70
N ASP A 184 5.24 18.68 10.84
CA ASP A 184 6.41 18.99 11.67
C ASP A 184 7.02 17.72 12.28
N ILE A 185 6.19 16.73 12.61
CA ILE A 185 6.64 15.43 13.13
C ILE A 185 7.15 14.51 12.00
N ALA A 186 6.48 14.52 10.85
CA ALA A 186 6.75 13.64 9.73
C ALA A 186 8.16 13.87 9.19
N ARG A 187 9.10 12.94 9.42
CA ARG A 187 10.48 13.04 8.92
C ARG A 187 10.60 12.64 7.44
N GLY A 188 9.75 13.21 6.60
CA GLY A 188 9.84 13.12 5.15
C GLY A 188 8.78 12.27 4.47
N HIS A 189 7.93 11.53 5.19
CA HIS A 189 6.78 10.81 4.62
C HIS A 189 5.58 10.82 5.58
N ILE A 190 4.39 11.07 5.04
CA ILE A 190 3.10 11.01 5.76
C ILE A 190 2.02 10.45 4.82
N SER A 191 1.10 9.66 5.36
CA SER A 191 -0.07 9.15 4.64
C SER A 191 -1.33 9.87 5.12
N LEU A 192 -2.10 10.44 4.21
CA LEU A 192 -3.27 11.27 4.46
C LEU A 192 -4.47 10.67 3.72
N TYR A 193 -5.29 9.92 4.46
CA TYR A 193 -6.45 9.23 3.92
C TYR A 193 -7.73 10.02 4.17
N GLN A 194 -8.60 10.11 3.16
CA GLN A 194 -9.97 10.50 3.40
C GLN A 194 -10.71 9.35 4.10
N LEU A 195 -11.55 9.64 5.10
CA LEU A 195 -12.45 8.64 5.65
C LEU A 195 -13.46 8.20 4.58
N THR A 196 -13.28 6.98 4.08
CA THR A 196 -14.23 6.33 3.17
C THR A 196 -15.09 5.31 3.93
N ILE A 197 -16.37 5.24 3.58
CA ILE A 197 -17.33 4.33 4.21
C ILE A 197 -17.44 3.05 3.37
N GLU A 198 -16.62 2.06 3.72
CA GLU A 198 -16.48 0.83 2.92
C GLU A 198 -17.55 -0.22 3.25
N PRO A 199 -18.17 -0.87 2.24
CA PRO A 199 -19.10 -1.97 2.45
C PRO A 199 -18.54 -3.09 3.34
N GLY A 200 -19.38 -3.62 4.23
CA GLY A 200 -18.98 -4.70 5.15
C GLY A 200 -18.31 -4.21 6.44
N THR A 201 -18.11 -2.91 6.62
CA THR A 201 -17.59 -2.32 7.86
C THR A 201 -18.70 -1.95 8.85
N ARG A 202 -18.32 -1.73 10.12
CA ARG A 202 -19.24 -1.21 11.14
C ARG A 202 -19.70 0.20 10.77
N PHE A 203 -18.81 1.04 10.28
CA PHE A 203 -19.14 2.40 9.82
C PHE A 203 -20.14 2.39 8.67
N TYR A 204 -20.03 1.47 7.71
CA TYR A 204 -21.06 1.33 6.67
C TYR A 204 -22.44 1.01 7.24
N THR A 205 -22.51 0.14 8.24
CA THR A 205 -23.78 -0.17 8.92
C THR A 205 -24.37 1.06 9.63
N LEU A 206 -23.56 1.85 10.32
CA LEU A 206 -23.99 3.07 11.01
C LEU A 206 -24.42 4.17 10.01
N HIS A 207 -23.67 4.33 8.92
CA HIS A 207 -23.97 5.30 7.88
C HIS A 207 -25.29 5.00 7.18
N GLN A 208 -25.54 3.73 6.82
CA GLN A 208 -26.81 3.29 6.23
C GLN A 208 -28.02 3.52 7.14
N ARG A 209 -27.81 3.58 8.46
CA ARG A 209 -28.85 3.89 9.45
C ARG A 209 -29.00 5.39 9.74
N GLY A 210 -28.15 6.24 9.15
CA GLY A 210 -28.11 7.68 9.43
C GLY A 210 -27.52 8.03 10.80
N GLU A 211 -26.91 7.06 11.49
CA GLU A 211 -26.27 7.21 12.81
C GLU A 211 -24.84 7.76 12.69
N LEU A 212 -24.21 7.58 11.53
CA LEU A 212 -22.90 8.17 11.19
C LEU A 212 -23.08 9.13 10.02
N LYS A 213 -22.72 10.40 10.23
CA LYS A 213 -22.71 11.42 9.18
C LYS A 213 -21.27 11.83 8.90
N VAL A 214 -20.83 11.63 7.66
CA VAL A 214 -19.55 12.14 7.17
C VAL A 214 -19.75 13.47 6.45
N PRO A 215 -18.68 14.28 6.26
CA PRO A 215 -18.72 15.48 5.44
C PRO A 215 -19.34 15.22 4.06
N GLY A 216 -20.17 16.15 3.60
CA GLY A 216 -20.63 16.17 2.21
C GLY A 216 -19.50 16.51 1.25
N GLU A 217 -19.76 16.39 -0.06
CA GLU A 217 -18.75 16.57 -1.12
C GLU A 217 -18.01 17.91 -1.04
N ASP A 218 -18.73 19.02 -0.81
CA ASP A 218 -18.13 20.36 -0.73
C ASP A 218 -17.10 20.47 0.40
N LEU A 219 -17.45 20.00 1.60
CA LEU A 219 -16.56 20.03 2.76
C LEU A 219 -15.40 19.03 2.62
N ALA A 220 -15.65 17.85 2.04
CA ALA A 220 -14.59 16.90 1.74
C ALA A 220 -13.58 17.46 0.73
N ALA A 221 -14.05 18.18 -0.30
CA ALA A 221 -13.21 18.86 -1.28
C ALA A 221 -12.38 19.99 -0.63
N GLU A 222 -12.98 20.80 0.24
CA GLU A 222 -12.25 21.83 1.00
C GLU A 222 -11.13 21.21 1.85
N LEU A 223 -11.42 20.12 2.57
CA LEU A 223 -10.42 19.41 3.39
C LEU A 223 -9.30 18.80 2.53
N TYR A 224 -9.63 18.27 1.35
CA TYR A 224 -8.63 17.79 0.40
C TYR A 224 -7.74 18.93 -0.09
N ASP A 225 -8.31 20.07 -0.47
CA ASP A 225 -7.55 21.24 -0.94
C ASP A 225 -6.60 21.78 0.15
N ILE A 226 -7.08 21.86 1.40
CA ILE A 226 -6.23 22.19 2.56
C ILE A 226 -5.07 21.19 2.69
N THR A 227 -5.36 19.91 2.50
CA THR A 227 -4.35 18.85 2.58
C THR A 227 -3.26 19.03 1.53
N GLN A 228 -3.64 19.29 0.28
CA GLN A 228 -2.68 19.54 -0.80
C GLN A 228 -1.88 20.83 -0.56
N GLU A 229 -2.54 21.92 -0.14
CA GLU A 229 -1.90 23.21 0.12
C GLU A 229 -0.83 23.10 1.22
N GLU A 230 -1.17 22.53 2.37
CA GLU A 230 -0.26 22.45 3.52
C GLU A 230 0.91 21.50 3.27
N THR A 231 0.66 20.37 2.61
CA THR A 231 1.73 19.43 2.24
C THR A 231 2.70 20.04 1.23
N GLU A 232 2.20 20.75 0.21
CA GLU A 232 3.03 21.46 -0.77
C GLU A 232 3.88 22.57 -0.12
N LEU A 233 3.27 23.38 0.76
CA LEU A 233 3.99 24.42 1.53
C LEU A 233 5.09 23.84 2.43
N ALA A 234 4.88 22.65 3.00
CA ALA A 234 5.87 21.95 3.82
C ALA A 234 6.91 21.17 2.98
N GLY A 235 6.78 21.15 1.65
CA GLY A 235 7.71 20.47 0.73
C GLY A 235 7.46 18.97 0.55
N TYR A 236 6.27 18.47 0.90
CA TYR A 236 5.85 17.09 0.70
C TYR A 236 5.05 17.00 -0.60
N ARG A 237 5.52 16.18 -1.53
CA ARG A 237 4.84 15.95 -2.80
C ARG A 237 3.89 14.79 -2.65
N CYS A 238 2.65 14.98 -3.09
CA CYS A 238 1.70 13.90 -3.29
C CYS A 238 2.18 13.03 -4.47
N TYR A 239 2.91 11.95 -4.17
CA TYR A 239 3.55 11.10 -5.18
C TYR A 239 2.58 10.03 -5.72
N GLU A 240 1.59 9.66 -4.91
CA GLU A 240 0.47 8.79 -5.27
C GLU A 240 -0.83 9.26 -4.58
N VAL A 241 -1.90 8.47 -4.52
CA VAL A 241 -3.26 8.90 -4.11
C VAL A 241 -3.33 9.52 -2.70
N SER A 242 -2.77 8.85 -1.70
CA SER A 242 -2.94 9.18 -0.27
C SER A 242 -1.62 9.43 0.46
N ASN A 243 -0.47 9.39 -0.21
CA ASN A 243 0.84 9.44 0.40
C ASN A 243 1.63 10.63 -0.13
N HIS A 244 2.25 11.33 0.80
CA HIS A 244 3.00 12.55 0.57
C HIS A 244 4.40 12.37 1.12
N ALA A 245 5.39 12.68 0.30
CA ALA A 245 6.78 12.50 0.69
C ALA A 245 7.67 13.62 0.16
N ARG A 246 8.75 13.90 0.89
CA ARG A 246 9.89 14.62 0.34
C ARG A 246 10.58 13.73 -0.70
N PRO A 247 11.24 14.28 -1.72
CA PRO A 247 11.94 13.49 -2.73
C PRO A 247 12.92 12.49 -2.09
N GLY A 248 12.82 11.21 -2.46
CA GLY A 248 13.63 10.12 -1.93
C GLY A 248 13.08 9.48 -0.65
N GLN A 249 11.96 9.97 -0.12
CA GLN A 249 11.29 9.43 1.07
C GLN A 249 10.01 8.66 0.73
N GLU A 250 9.67 8.48 -0.55
CA GLU A 250 8.55 7.69 -1.03
C GLU A 250 8.64 6.23 -0.54
N SER A 251 7.50 5.59 -0.26
CA SER A 251 7.48 4.14 0.00
C SER A 251 7.88 3.41 -1.28
N ARG A 252 9.06 2.78 -1.27
CA ARG A 252 9.57 2.03 -2.43
C ARG A 252 8.65 0.86 -2.73
N HIS A 253 8.11 0.20 -1.70
CA HIS A 253 7.20 -0.92 -1.91
C HIS A 253 5.87 -0.49 -2.53
N ASN A 254 5.26 0.62 -2.09
CA ASN A 254 4.02 1.13 -2.70
C ASN A 254 4.26 1.47 -4.18
N LEU A 255 5.43 2.04 -4.50
CA LEU A 255 5.81 2.32 -5.88
C LEU A 255 5.96 1.06 -6.72
N VAL A 256 6.26 -0.12 -6.16
CA VAL A 256 6.23 -1.38 -6.93
C VAL A 256 4.83 -1.62 -7.49
N TYR A 257 3.80 -1.51 -6.65
CA TYR A 257 2.40 -1.69 -7.06
C TYR A 257 1.97 -0.66 -8.10
N TRP A 258 2.20 0.62 -7.80
CA TRP A 258 1.76 1.70 -8.67
C TRP A 258 2.48 1.73 -10.01
N ARG A 259 3.74 1.28 -10.03
CA ARG A 259 4.51 1.14 -11.26
C ARG A 259 4.28 -0.18 -11.99
N TYR A 260 3.33 -1.00 -11.51
CA TYR A 260 3.02 -2.30 -12.10
C TYR A 260 4.26 -3.21 -12.21
N GLY A 261 5.11 -3.16 -11.18
CA GLY A 261 6.25 -4.06 -11.04
C GLY A 261 5.83 -5.38 -10.40
N ASP A 262 6.64 -6.42 -10.62
CA ASP A 262 6.31 -7.72 -10.04
C ASP A 262 6.58 -7.76 -8.54
N TYR A 263 5.74 -8.50 -7.83
CA TYR A 263 5.91 -8.80 -6.42
C TYR A 263 5.31 -10.14 -6.05
N LEU A 264 5.98 -10.82 -5.12
CA LEU A 264 5.49 -12.02 -4.46
C LEU A 264 4.68 -11.65 -3.23
N GLY A 265 3.45 -12.15 -3.14
CA GLY A 265 2.65 -12.10 -1.91
C GLY A 265 2.63 -13.43 -1.18
N ILE A 266 2.91 -13.40 0.12
CA ILE A 266 2.74 -14.54 1.03
C ILE A 266 1.89 -14.18 2.24
N GLY A 267 1.27 -15.18 2.87
CA GLY A 267 0.33 -15.00 3.96
C GLY A 267 -1.14 -14.97 3.50
N PRO A 268 -2.09 -15.13 4.43
CA PRO A 268 -3.50 -15.27 4.11
C PRO A 268 -4.08 -14.00 3.46
N GLY A 269 -4.65 -14.15 2.27
CA GLY A 269 -5.23 -13.03 1.51
C GLY A 269 -4.22 -12.14 0.80
N ALA A 270 -2.92 -12.47 0.86
CA ALA A 270 -1.92 -11.80 0.05
C ALA A 270 -2.20 -12.00 -1.45
N HIS A 271 -1.89 -10.96 -2.22
CA HIS A 271 -1.92 -10.98 -3.67
C HIS A 271 -0.49 -10.91 -4.22
N GLY A 272 -0.30 -11.40 -5.43
CA GLY A 272 0.93 -11.28 -6.21
C GLY A 272 0.63 -10.81 -7.62
N ARG A 273 1.58 -10.07 -8.18
CA ARG A 273 1.73 -9.90 -9.63
C ARG A 273 3.08 -10.46 -9.99
N GLU A 274 3.08 -11.67 -10.51
CA GLU A 274 4.24 -12.56 -10.56
C GLU A 274 4.59 -12.85 -12.02
N ALA A 275 5.81 -12.52 -12.45
CA ALA A 275 6.33 -12.92 -13.76
C ALA A 275 7.12 -14.23 -13.61
N VAL A 276 6.44 -15.37 -13.77
CA VAL A 276 7.00 -16.70 -13.56
C VAL A 276 7.80 -17.12 -14.78
N VAL A 277 9.03 -17.60 -14.57
CA VAL A 277 9.91 -18.08 -15.66
C VAL A 277 9.78 -19.60 -15.76
N GLY A 278 9.32 -20.10 -16.90
CA GLY A 278 9.27 -21.53 -17.21
C GLY A 278 10.65 -22.13 -17.52
N ASP A 279 10.74 -23.45 -17.51
CA ASP A 279 11.98 -24.19 -17.84
C ASP A 279 12.51 -23.89 -19.25
N ASP A 280 11.62 -23.47 -20.16
CA ASP A 280 11.93 -23.05 -21.53
C ASP A 280 12.37 -21.57 -21.63
N GLY A 281 12.43 -20.87 -20.50
CA GLY A 281 12.75 -19.45 -20.41
C GLY A 281 11.56 -18.52 -20.74
N HIS A 282 10.38 -19.07 -21.00
CA HIS A 282 9.18 -18.27 -21.24
C HIS A 282 8.72 -17.58 -19.96
N ILE A 283 8.40 -16.29 -20.04
CA ILE A 283 7.91 -15.50 -18.91
C ILE A 283 6.39 -15.43 -18.99
N THR A 284 5.73 -16.01 -18.00
CA THR A 284 4.27 -15.97 -17.85
C THR A 284 3.88 -14.97 -16.77
N PRO A 285 3.24 -13.84 -17.12
CA PRO A 285 2.69 -12.91 -16.15
C PRO A 285 1.45 -13.51 -15.48
N MET A 286 1.41 -13.47 -14.15
CA MET A 286 0.35 -14.09 -13.36
C MET A 286 -0.19 -13.14 -12.29
N ALA A 287 -1.51 -13.17 -12.13
CA ALA A 287 -2.19 -12.70 -10.94
C ALA A 287 -2.37 -13.87 -9.98
N VAL A 288 -1.84 -13.74 -8.76
CA VAL A 288 -1.88 -14.82 -7.76
C VAL A 288 -2.58 -14.32 -6.51
N ARG A 289 -3.45 -15.13 -5.91
CA ARG A 289 -4.16 -14.82 -4.67
C ARG A 289 -4.06 -15.98 -3.68
N ARG A 290 -3.64 -15.68 -2.46
CA ARG A 290 -3.63 -16.63 -1.33
C ARG A 290 -5.01 -16.72 -0.69
N HIS A 291 -5.31 -17.83 -0.04
CA HIS A 291 -6.57 -18.01 0.67
C HIS A 291 -6.73 -16.96 1.79
N ARG A 292 -7.85 -16.24 1.84
CA ARG A 292 -8.05 -15.12 2.77
C ARG A 292 -8.21 -15.53 4.24
N ALA A 293 -8.81 -16.69 4.51
CA ALA A 293 -9.03 -17.17 5.88
C ALA A 293 -7.73 -17.75 6.47
N PRO A 294 -7.25 -17.25 7.62
CA PRO A 294 -6.01 -17.67 8.26
C PRO A 294 -5.87 -19.18 8.46
N ASP A 295 -6.89 -19.84 9.01
CA ASP A 295 -6.82 -21.27 9.32
C ASP A 295 -6.76 -22.16 8.08
N ILE A 296 -7.48 -21.78 7.02
CA ILE A 296 -7.47 -22.52 5.76
C ILE A 296 -6.15 -22.30 5.01
N TRP A 297 -5.62 -21.07 5.02
CA TRP A 297 -4.29 -20.79 4.48
C TRP A 297 -3.22 -21.62 5.20
N LEU A 298 -3.28 -21.66 6.54
CA LEU A 298 -2.31 -22.38 7.37
C LEU A 298 -2.34 -23.89 7.09
N ASP A 299 -3.53 -24.50 7.05
CA ASP A 299 -3.71 -25.92 6.71
C ASP A 299 -3.19 -26.26 5.30
N ARG A 300 -3.39 -25.37 4.33
CA ARG A 300 -2.88 -25.55 2.97
C ARG A 300 -1.36 -25.51 2.92
N VAL A 301 -0.75 -24.52 3.57
CA VAL A 301 0.72 -24.40 3.60
C VAL A 301 1.34 -25.63 4.25
N GLU A 302 0.77 -26.14 5.33
CA GLU A 302 1.27 -27.33 6.02
C GLU A 302 1.18 -28.61 5.17
N LYS A 303 0.18 -28.71 4.30
CA LYS A 303 -0.04 -29.89 3.44
C LYS A 303 0.64 -29.79 2.08
N LEU A 304 0.69 -28.59 1.51
CA LEU A 304 1.03 -28.34 0.11
C LEU A 304 2.25 -27.43 -0.07
N GLY A 305 2.77 -26.83 1.01
CA GLY A 305 3.88 -25.87 0.98
C GLY A 305 3.49 -24.45 0.57
N ASN A 306 2.24 -24.21 0.18
CA ASN A 306 1.72 -22.87 -0.15
C ASN A 306 0.22 -22.76 0.16
N GLY A 307 -0.26 -21.52 0.30
CA GLY A 307 -1.65 -21.19 0.58
C GLY A 307 -2.39 -20.57 -0.60
N THR A 308 -1.95 -20.85 -1.84
CA THR A 308 -2.60 -20.37 -3.07
C THR A 308 -4.08 -20.76 -3.11
N GLN A 309 -4.93 -19.82 -3.50
CA GLN A 309 -6.34 -20.04 -3.81
C GLN A 309 -6.60 -19.95 -5.31
N GLU A 310 -5.91 -19.04 -6.00
CA GLU A 310 -6.18 -18.74 -7.39
C GLU A 310 -4.90 -18.24 -8.06
N GLU A 311 -4.67 -18.70 -9.28
CA GLU A 311 -3.61 -18.24 -10.19
C GLU A 311 -4.24 -18.03 -11.56
N VAL A 312 -4.08 -16.84 -12.11
CA VAL A 312 -4.61 -16.44 -13.42
C VAL A 312 -3.45 -15.95 -14.27
N VAL A 313 -3.30 -16.50 -15.47
CA VAL A 313 -2.37 -15.97 -16.46
C VAL A 313 -2.99 -14.71 -17.05
N LEU A 314 -2.24 -13.61 -17.05
CA LEU A 314 -2.73 -12.34 -17.55
C LEU A 314 -2.37 -12.18 -19.02
N ASP A 315 -3.37 -11.84 -19.85
CA ASP A 315 -3.09 -11.45 -21.23
C ASP A 315 -2.58 -10.00 -21.31
N ASN A 316 -2.22 -9.54 -22.51
CA ASN A 316 -1.66 -8.21 -22.69
C ASN A 316 -2.69 -7.09 -22.48
N ASP A 317 -3.97 -7.34 -22.75
CA ASP A 317 -5.03 -6.34 -22.59
C ASP A 317 -5.32 -6.12 -21.10
N GLU A 318 -5.43 -7.21 -20.32
CA GLU A 318 -5.54 -7.17 -18.86
C GLU A 318 -4.35 -6.44 -18.24
N ARG A 319 -3.13 -6.76 -18.67
CA ARG A 319 -1.91 -6.10 -18.18
C ARG A 319 -1.86 -4.61 -18.52
N LEU A 320 -2.31 -4.25 -19.73
CA LEU A 320 -2.39 -2.86 -20.16
C LEU A 320 -3.37 -2.07 -19.28
N ILE A 321 -4.57 -2.62 -19.06
CA ILE A 321 -5.60 -2.01 -18.22
C ILE A 321 -5.07 -1.84 -16.80
N GLU A 322 -4.54 -2.90 -16.18
CA GLU A 322 -3.99 -2.84 -14.83
C GLU A 322 -2.85 -1.83 -14.72
N MET A 323 -1.90 -1.83 -15.68
CA MET A 323 -0.79 -0.89 -15.70
C MET A 323 -1.27 0.57 -15.75
N VAL A 324 -2.23 0.88 -16.60
CA VAL A 324 -2.75 2.25 -16.73
C VAL A 324 -3.56 2.64 -15.50
N MET A 325 -4.41 1.74 -14.98
CA MET A 325 -5.14 1.97 -13.75
C MET A 325 -4.21 2.28 -12.57
N MET A 326 -3.14 1.51 -12.41
CA MET A 326 -2.17 1.73 -11.33
C MET A 326 -1.30 2.97 -11.59
N GLY A 327 -0.77 3.12 -12.81
CA GLY A 327 0.18 4.16 -13.14
C GLY A 327 -0.40 5.57 -13.13
N LEU A 328 -1.66 5.77 -13.54
CA LEU A 328 -2.30 7.09 -13.53
C LEU A 328 -2.59 7.61 -12.12
N ARG A 329 -2.45 6.77 -11.09
CA ARG A 329 -2.51 7.17 -9.68
C ARG A 329 -1.23 7.82 -9.18
N LEU A 330 -0.15 7.75 -9.95
CA LEU A 330 1.10 8.44 -9.67
C LEU A 330 1.09 9.88 -10.17
N ASN A 331 1.91 10.71 -9.55
CA ASN A 331 2.22 12.06 -10.04
C ASN A 331 3.36 12.08 -11.08
N GLU A 332 3.83 10.93 -11.53
CA GLU A 332 4.80 10.79 -12.62
C GLU A 332 4.13 10.15 -13.84
N PRO A 333 4.64 10.36 -15.07
CA PRO A 333 4.11 9.70 -16.25
C PRO A 333 4.40 8.20 -16.24
N ILE A 334 3.49 7.43 -16.82
CA ILE A 334 3.74 6.05 -17.25
C ILE A 334 4.62 6.12 -18.51
N PRO A 335 5.89 5.65 -18.47
CA PRO A 335 6.80 5.79 -19.60
C PRO A 335 6.32 5.02 -20.84
N LEU A 336 6.59 5.57 -22.04
CA LEU A 336 6.27 4.92 -23.33
C LEU A 336 6.85 3.49 -23.43
N SER A 337 8.04 3.26 -22.88
CA SER A 337 8.70 1.96 -22.88
C SER A 337 7.92 0.86 -22.15
N ARG A 338 7.00 1.21 -21.24
CA ARG A 338 6.13 0.20 -20.60
C ARG A 338 4.98 -0.23 -21.50
N PHE A 339 4.42 0.69 -22.28
CA PHE A 339 3.43 0.35 -23.31
C PHE A 339 4.05 -0.55 -24.37
N ASP A 340 5.25 -0.20 -24.84
CA ASP A 340 6.02 -1.02 -25.79
C ASP A 340 6.31 -2.43 -25.24
N ARG A 341 6.69 -2.55 -23.97
CA ARG A 341 6.94 -3.86 -23.34
C ARG A 341 5.71 -4.76 -23.26
N ILE A 342 4.51 -4.20 -23.11
CA ILE A 342 3.27 -4.97 -22.97
C ILE A 342 2.65 -5.26 -24.35
N GLY A 343 2.51 -4.24 -25.20
CA GLY A 343 1.77 -4.32 -26.46
C GLY A 343 2.58 -4.04 -27.72
N GLY A 344 3.87 -3.70 -27.62
CA GLY A 344 4.75 -3.40 -28.77
C GLY A 344 4.44 -2.10 -29.50
N ALA A 345 3.66 -1.20 -28.87
CA ALA A 345 3.24 0.07 -29.46
C ALA A 345 3.00 1.15 -28.38
N GLY A 346 2.73 2.38 -28.82
CA GLY A 346 2.49 3.50 -27.92
C GLY A 346 1.08 3.52 -27.32
N PRO A 347 0.82 4.37 -26.31
CA PRO A 347 -0.50 4.49 -25.68
C PRO A 347 -1.62 4.84 -26.67
N ARG A 348 -1.33 5.60 -27.72
CA ARG A 348 -2.32 5.97 -28.74
C ARG A 348 -2.75 4.83 -29.65
N ASP A 349 -1.89 3.82 -29.79
CA ASP A 349 -2.14 2.63 -30.59
C ASP A 349 -2.79 1.51 -29.77
N LEU A 350 -2.49 1.46 -28.46
CA LEU A 350 -2.96 0.41 -27.56
C LEU A 350 -4.26 0.78 -26.82
N LEU A 351 -4.56 2.06 -26.63
CA LEU A 351 -5.78 2.53 -25.98
C LEU A 351 -6.77 3.04 -27.03
N ASP A 352 -8.06 3.09 -26.67
CA ASP A 352 -9.08 3.71 -27.51
C ASP A 352 -8.72 5.18 -27.80
N SER A 353 -8.38 5.46 -29.07
CA SER A 353 -7.84 6.75 -29.47
C SER A 353 -8.87 7.88 -29.32
N GLU A 354 -10.16 7.63 -29.54
CA GLU A 354 -11.21 8.65 -29.43
C GLU A 354 -11.40 9.08 -27.97
N ARG A 355 -11.45 8.10 -27.06
CA ARG A 355 -11.58 8.35 -25.63
C ARG A 355 -10.34 9.02 -25.06
N LEU A 356 -9.16 8.55 -25.43
CA LEU A 356 -7.90 9.14 -25.01
C LEU A 356 -7.79 10.60 -25.45
N GLU A 357 -8.09 10.91 -26.72
CA GLU A 357 -8.04 12.30 -27.20
C GLU A 357 -9.08 13.19 -26.51
N THR A 358 -10.27 12.67 -26.22
CA THR A 358 -11.29 13.40 -25.47
C THR A 358 -10.76 13.81 -24.09
N LEU A 359 -10.10 12.90 -23.37
CA LEU A 359 -9.50 13.15 -22.06
C LEU A 359 -8.28 14.08 -22.12
N ILE A 360 -7.55 14.10 -23.25
CA ILE A 360 -6.45 15.04 -23.47
C ILE A 360 -6.99 16.44 -23.72
N VAL A 361 -8.00 16.57 -24.59
CA VAL A 361 -8.63 17.86 -24.93
C VAL A 361 -9.36 18.47 -23.73
N SER A 362 -9.97 17.65 -22.88
CA SER A 362 -10.59 18.11 -21.61
C SER A 362 -9.56 18.49 -20.54
N GLY A 363 -8.27 18.23 -20.77
CA GLY A 363 -7.19 18.52 -19.84
C GLY A 363 -7.10 17.53 -18.68
N ASP A 364 -7.72 16.35 -18.76
CA ASP A 364 -7.63 15.30 -17.73
C ASP A 364 -6.35 14.47 -17.85
N LEU A 365 -5.90 14.21 -19.08
CA LEU A 365 -4.70 13.44 -19.37
C LEU A 365 -3.70 14.26 -20.20
N ILE A 366 -2.42 13.93 -20.06
CA ILE A 366 -1.35 14.36 -20.95
C ILE A 366 -0.74 13.09 -21.54
N CYS A 367 -0.57 13.06 -22.85
CA CYS A 367 0.13 12.01 -23.58
C CYS A 367 1.20 12.65 -24.47
N ASP A 368 2.46 12.60 -24.04
CA ASP A 368 3.60 13.21 -24.73
C ASP A 368 4.78 12.23 -24.86
N GLU A 369 5.97 12.72 -25.26
CA GLU A 369 7.19 11.91 -25.42
C GLU A 369 7.67 11.25 -24.11
N ARG A 370 7.25 11.74 -22.95
CA ARG A 370 7.54 11.16 -21.64
C ARG A 370 6.57 10.03 -21.30
N GLY A 371 5.39 10.00 -21.92
CA GLY A 371 4.38 8.97 -21.75
C GLY A 371 3.00 9.51 -21.39
N LEU A 372 2.23 8.69 -20.67
CA LEU A 372 0.84 8.99 -20.29
C LEU A 372 0.76 9.39 -18.81
N GLN A 373 0.10 10.49 -18.50
CA GLN A 373 -0.04 11.01 -17.14
C GLN A 373 -1.40 11.65 -16.91
N ALA A 374 -1.95 11.52 -15.70
CA ALA A 374 -3.11 12.30 -15.28
C ALA A 374 -2.69 13.70 -14.81
N THR A 375 -3.41 14.74 -15.25
CA THR A 375 -3.21 16.10 -14.74
C THR A 375 -3.74 16.23 -13.32
N ARG A 376 -3.50 17.37 -12.66
CA ARG A 376 -4.15 17.67 -11.37
C ARG A 376 -5.68 17.55 -11.47
N GLN A 377 -6.27 18.02 -12.57
CA GLN A 377 -7.70 17.90 -12.82
C GLN A 377 -8.12 16.44 -12.98
N GLY A 378 -7.42 15.68 -13.84
CA GLY A 378 -7.72 14.27 -14.06
C GLY A 378 -7.62 13.44 -12.79
N ARG A 379 -6.59 13.69 -11.96
CA ARG A 379 -6.39 13.02 -10.67
C ARG A 379 -7.54 13.24 -9.70
N ASN A 380 -8.11 14.45 -9.63
CA ASN A 380 -9.23 14.75 -8.74
C ASN A 380 -10.51 13.94 -9.07
N ARG A 381 -10.61 13.41 -10.29
CA ARG A 381 -11.74 12.59 -10.77
C ARG A 381 -11.28 11.29 -11.42
N LEU A 382 -10.18 10.73 -10.92
CA LEU A 382 -9.44 9.67 -11.62
C LEU A 382 -10.28 8.41 -11.85
N ASN A 383 -11.18 8.05 -10.94
CA ASN A 383 -12.07 6.91 -11.12
C ASN A 383 -12.99 7.11 -12.35
N ALA A 384 -13.51 8.32 -12.56
CA ALA A 384 -14.33 8.63 -13.74
C ALA A 384 -13.49 8.67 -15.03
N VAL A 385 -12.25 9.19 -14.96
CA VAL A 385 -11.30 9.18 -16.08
C VAL A 385 -10.99 7.74 -16.52
N LEU A 386 -10.69 6.86 -15.56
CA LEU A 386 -10.40 5.45 -15.83
C LEU A 386 -11.63 4.70 -16.34
N GLY A 387 -12.81 4.93 -15.74
CA GLY A 387 -14.07 4.36 -16.24
C GLY A 387 -14.36 4.80 -17.67
N TYR A 388 -14.22 6.08 -17.99
CA TYR A 388 -14.39 6.56 -19.37
C TYR A 388 -13.33 6.00 -20.33
N LEU A 389 -12.10 5.75 -19.87
CA LEU A 389 -11.05 5.20 -20.73
C LEU A 389 -11.28 3.70 -21.04
N PHE A 390 -11.78 2.92 -20.08
CA PHE A 390 -11.83 1.45 -20.19
C PHE A 390 -13.21 0.81 -20.20
N ASP A 391 -14.23 1.42 -19.60
CA ASP A 391 -15.57 0.83 -19.60
C ASP A 391 -16.24 1.13 -20.95
N PRO A 392 -16.59 0.13 -21.78
CA PRO A 392 -17.44 0.38 -22.93
C PRO A 392 -18.69 1.11 -22.42
N ALA A 393 -18.97 2.28 -22.99
CA ALA A 393 -19.96 3.19 -22.44
C ALA A 393 -21.29 2.46 -22.26
N VAL A 394 -21.95 2.75 -21.12
CA VAL A 394 -23.32 2.33 -20.78
C VAL A 394 -24.28 2.46 -21.96
#